data_AF-A0A960MY84-F1
#
_entry.id   AF-A0A960MY84-F1
#
_cell.length_a   1.000
_cell.length_b   1.000
_cell.length_c   1.000
_cell.angle_alpha   90.00
_cell.angle_beta   90.00
_cell.angle_gamma   90.00
#
_symmetry.space_group_name_H-M   'P 1'
#
loop_
_entity.id
_entity.type
_entity.pdbx_description
1 polymer ?
#
loop_
_entity_poly.entity_id
_entity_poly.type
_entity_poly.pdbx_seq_one_letter_code
_entity_poly.pdbx_strand_id
1 'polypeptide(L)'
;NRLLREAIERNPPPMKGGKRLKLLYATQKREDRTLTIPVPEYVLFVNHAELLTRTYQRYLETTIRDKFPMEGLPFVFTIKAREKRDPRKKQVRSKR
;
A
#
# COMPACT_ATOMS: atom_id res chain seq x y z
N ASN A 1 6.86 -5.78 5.05
CA ASN A 1 6.52 -4.60 5.88
C ASN A 1 7.71 -3.72 6.21
N ARG A 2 8.76 -4.22 6.89
CA ARG A 2 9.94 -3.43 7.28
C ARG A 2 10.60 -2.70 6.10
N LEU A 3 10.88 -3.42 5.01
CA LEU A 3 11.46 -2.87 3.77
C LEU A 3 10.79 -1.58 3.28
N LEU A 4 9.45 -1.62 3.14
CA LEU A 4 8.70 -0.47 2.63
C LEU A 4 8.66 0.71 3.60
N ARG A 5 8.71 0.44 4.92
CA ARG A 5 8.77 1.49 5.92
C ARG A 5 10.11 2.22 5.87
N GLU A 6 11.21 1.48 5.82
CA GLU A 6 12.56 2.04 5.69
C GLU A 6 12.69 2.84 4.38
N ALA A 7 12.13 2.35 3.28
CA ALA A 7 12.15 3.07 2.00
C ALA A 7 11.37 4.40 2.04
N ILE A 8 10.24 4.44 2.76
CA ILE A 8 9.45 5.67 2.98
C ILE A 8 10.18 6.63 3.91
N GLU A 9 10.89 6.14 4.92
CA GLU A 9 11.70 6.96 5.82
C GLU A 9 12.89 7.58 5.08
N ARG A 10 13.58 6.80 4.23
CA ARG A 10 14.71 7.26 3.42
C ARG A 10 14.30 8.28 2.36
N ASN A 11 13.16 8.07 1.70
CA ASN A 11 12.65 8.97 0.67
C ASN A 11 11.18 9.30 0.95
N PRO A 12 10.89 10.29 1.81
CA PRO A 12 9.52 10.61 2.18
C PRO A 12 8.66 11.05 0.99
N PRO A 13 7.38 10.62 0.93
CA PRO A 13 6.48 11.03 -0.13
C PRO A 13 6.16 12.53 -0.01
N PRO A 14 5.96 13.23 -1.14
CA PRO A 14 5.58 14.63 -1.12
C PRO A 14 4.24 14.82 -0.42
N MET A 15 4.06 15.98 0.20
CA MET A 15 2.79 16.34 0.83
C MET A 15 1.82 16.85 -0.23
N LYS A 16 0.56 16.45 -0.12
CA LYS A 16 -0.54 16.94 -0.95
C LYS A 16 -1.66 17.44 -0.05
N GLY A 17 -2.01 18.72 -0.18
CA GLY A 17 -3.03 19.36 0.67
C GLY A 17 -2.73 19.26 2.17
N GLY A 18 -1.46 19.47 2.57
CA GLY A 18 -1.03 19.41 3.97
C GLY A 18 -0.96 18.00 4.58
N LYS A 19 -1.25 16.95 3.80
CA LYS A 19 -1.20 15.56 4.26
C LYS A 19 -0.06 14.80 3.59
N ARG A 20 0.58 13.92 4.35
CA ARG A 20 1.58 12.98 3.85
C ARG A 20 1.00 11.58 3.74
N LEU A 21 1.39 10.84 2.71
CA LEU A 21 1.07 9.42 2.60
C LEU A 21 1.67 8.67 3.81
N LYS A 22 0.85 7.85 4.45
CA LYS A 22 1.26 6.94 5.52
C LYS A 22 0.92 5.51 5.13
N LEU A 23 1.95 4.68 4.97
CA LEU A 23 1.80 3.25 4.85
C LEU A 23 1.47 2.68 6.23
N LEU A 24 0.27 2.13 6.39
CA LEU A 24 -0.14 1.45 7.61
C LEU A 24 0.54 0.09 7.67
N TYR A 25 0.32 -0.71 6.62
CA TYR A 25 0.97 -1.99 6.39
C TYR A 25 0.81 -2.38 4.92
N ALA A 26 1.56 -3.38 4.50
CA ALA A 26 1.44 -4.03 3.21
C ALA A 26 1.36 -5.54 3.41
N THR A 27 0.67 -6.22 2.51
CA THR A 27 0.66 -7.68 2.44
C THR A 27 0.84 -8.12 1.01
N GLN A 28 1.50 -9.26 0.80
CA GLN A 28 1.40 -9.95 -0.48
C GLN A 28 0.07 -10.69 -0.51
N LYS A 29 -0.68 -10.56 -1.60
CA LYS A 29 -1.89 -11.32 -1.79
C LYS A 29 -1.50 -12.77 -2.07
N ARG A 30 -2.17 -13.71 -1.40
CA ARG A 30 -2.06 -15.12 -1.76
C ARG A 30 -2.88 -15.34 -3.02
N GLU A 31 -2.22 -15.84 -4.05
CA GLU A 31 -2.89 -16.34 -5.25
C GLU A 31 -3.29 -17.78 -4.95
N ASP A 32 -4.59 -18.04 -4.78
CA ASP A 32 -5.10 -19.40 -4.53
C ASP A 32 -5.25 -20.20 -5.84
N ARG A 33 -5.00 -19.56 -6.99
CA ARG A 33 -5.11 -20.15 -8.33
C ARG A 33 -3.72 -20.34 -8.93
N THR A 34 -3.48 -21.53 -9.48
CA THR A 34 -2.27 -21.82 -10.24
C THR A 34 -2.31 -21.07 -11.57
N LEU A 35 -1.70 -19.89 -11.62
CA LEU A 35 -1.45 -19.18 -12.87
C LEU A 35 -0.19 -19.76 -13.55
N THR A 36 -0.19 -19.87 -14.88
CA THR A 36 1.00 -20.25 -15.66
C THR A 36 2.18 -19.31 -15.40
N ILE A 37 1.91 -18.04 -15.10
CA ILE A 37 2.89 -17.02 -14.73
C ILE A 37 2.48 -16.46 -13.36
N PRO A 38 3.27 -16.66 -12.29
CA PRO A 38 2.95 -16.16 -10.97
C PRO A 38 3.17 -14.63 -10.94
N VAL A 39 2.09 -13.86 -10.80
CA VAL A 39 2.14 -12.39 -10.76
C VAL A 39 2.19 -11.93 -9.30
N PRO A 40 3.25 -11.23 -8.85
CA PRO A 40 3.31 -10.65 -7.52
C PRO A 40 2.29 -9.51 -7.37
N GLU A 41 1.22 -9.76 -6.59
CA GLU A 41 0.27 -8.73 -6.18
C GLU A 41 0.51 -8.34 -4.71
N TYR A 42 0.73 -7.05 -4.48
CA TYR A 42 0.89 -6.48 -3.14
C TYR A 42 -0.27 -5.55 -2.83
N VAL A 43 -0.92 -5.78 -1.68
CA VAL A 43 -1.96 -4.90 -1.16
C VAL A 43 -1.34 -3.89 -0.20
N LEU A 44 -1.41 -2.61 -0.54
CA LEU A 44 -0.92 -1.51 0.28
C LEU A 44 -2.07 -0.88 1.06
N PHE A 45 -2.02 -0.97 2.38
CA PHE A 45 -2.97 -0.30 3.26
C PHE A 45 -2.42 1.06 3.66
N VAL A 46 -3.10 2.12 3.23
CA VAL A 46 -2.66 3.51 3.39
C VAL A 46 -3.70 4.34 4.11
N ASN A 47 -3.30 5.52 4.59
CA ASN A 47 -4.25 6.49 5.13
C ASN A 47 -5.21 7.02 4.06
N HIS A 48 -4.69 7.45 2.92
CA HIS A 48 -5.44 8.05 1.82
C HIS A 48 -4.88 7.55 0.49
N ALA A 49 -5.73 6.97 -0.35
CA ALA A 49 -5.30 6.42 -1.64
C ALA A 49 -4.86 7.55 -2.60
N GLU A 50 -5.50 8.72 -2.54
CA GLU A 50 -5.20 9.87 -3.40
C GLU A 50 -3.81 10.51 -3.15
N LEU A 51 -3.14 10.13 -2.07
CA LEU A 51 -1.78 10.59 -1.73
C LEU A 51 -0.69 9.70 -2.36
N LEU A 52 -1.03 8.49 -2.81
CA LEU A 52 -0.08 7.61 -3.50
C LEU A 52 -0.07 7.96 -4.99
N THR A 53 0.95 8.71 -5.43
CA THR A 53 1.13 9.03 -6.85
C THR A 53 1.71 7.84 -7.62
N ARG A 54 1.51 7.80 -8.94
CA ARG A 54 2.09 6.76 -9.80
C ARG A 54 3.63 6.71 -9.72
N THR A 55 4.27 7.86 -9.62
CA THR A 55 5.74 7.95 -9.47
C THR A 55 6.19 7.32 -8.16
N TYR A 56 5.50 7.63 -7.06
CA TYR A 56 5.84 7.06 -5.77
C TYR A 56 5.52 5.56 -5.69
N GLN A 57 4.45 5.12 -6.36
CA GLN A 57 4.15 3.70 -6.53
C GLN A 57 5.29 2.96 -7.27
N ARG A 58 5.83 3.54 -8.36
CA ARG A 58 7.00 2.97 -9.05
C ARG A 58 8.23 2.91 -8.15
N TYR A 59 8.49 3.94 -7.33
CA TYR A 59 9.57 3.90 -6.36
C TYR A 59 9.45 2.73 -5.36
N LEU A 60 8.24 2.49 -4.83
CA LEU A 60 7.99 1.35 -3.95
C LEU A 60 8.13 0.00 -4.68
N GLU A 61 7.71 -0.07 -5.96
CA GLU A 61 7.92 -1.25 -6.80
C GLU A 61 9.41 -1.54 -6.97
N THR A 62 10.20 -0.55 -7.40
CA THR A 62 11.65 -0.67 -7.57
C THR A 62 12.31 -1.12 -6.28
N THR A 63 11.94 -0.54 -5.13
CA THR A 63 12.45 -0.95 -3.82
C THR A 63 12.20 -2.44 -3.54
N ILE A 64 11.01 -2.96 -3.88
CA ILE A 64 10.71 -4.39 -3.70
C ILE A 64 11.53 -5.23 -4.67
N ARG A 65 11.60 -4.83 -5.95
CA ARG A 65 12.35 -5.54 -6.99
C ARG A 65 13.86 -5.59 -6.72
N ASP A 66 14.44 -4.53 -6.16
CA ASP A 66 15.84 -4.48 -5.77
C ASP A 66 16.17 -5.53 -4.69
N LYS A 67 15.21 -5.82 -3.80
CA LYS A 67 15.38 -6.81 -2.74
C LYS A 67 14.98 -8.22 -3.17
N PHE A 68 13.97 -8.32 -4.03
CA PHE A 68 13.38 -9.55 -4.53
C PHE A 68 13.28 -9.46 -6.06
N PRO A 69 14.36 -9.79 -6.79
CA PRO A 69 14.38 -9.66 -8.23
C PRO A 69 13.39 -10.64 -8.87
N MET A 70 12.57 -10.10 -9.77
CA MET A 70 11.46 -10.79 -10.45
C MET A 70 11.43 -10.32 -11.90
N GLU A 71 12.50 -10.61 -12.63
CA GLU A 71 12.69 -10.15 -14.00
C GLU A 71 11.62 -10.72 -14.94
N GLY A 72 11.12 -9.88 -15.84
CA GLY A 72 10.07 -10.27 -16.79
C GLY A 72 8.68 -10.46 -16.19
N LEU A 73 8.53 -10.53 -14.86
CA LEU A 73 7.22 -10.65 -14.22
C LEU A 73 6.52 -9.30 -14.12
N PRO A 74 5.23 -9.20 -14.48
CA PRO A 74 4.43 -8.02 -14.18
C PRO A 74 4.30 -7.85 -12.66
N PHE A 75 4.07 -6.64 -12.20
CA PHE A 75 3.97 -6.33 -10.77
C PHE A 75 2.71 -5.51 -10.52
N VAL A 76 1.93 -5.90 -9.52
CA VAL A 76 0.63 -5.27 -9.26
C VAL A 76 0.59 -4.75 -7.83
N PHE A 77 0.16 -3.49 -7.68
CA PHE A 77 -0.23 -2.96 -6.39
C PHE A 77 -1.74 -2.75 -6.35
N THR A 78 -2.36 -3.28 -5.29
CA THR A 78 -3.75 -2.99 -4.93
C THR A 78 -3.75 -2.04 -3.74
N ILE A 79 -4.31 -0.84 -3.92
CA ILE A 79 -4.31 0.18 -2.86
C ILE A 79 -5.62 0.10 -2.08
N LYS A 80 -5.52 -0.03 -0.76
CA LYS A 80 -6.66 0.04 0.14
C LYS A 80 -6.48 1.21 1.11
N ALA A 81 -7.34 2.21 1.02
CA ALA A 81 -7.40 3.28 2.00
C ALA A 81 -8.17 2.82 3.23
N ARG A 82 -7.74 3.25 4.42
CA ARG A 82 -8.55 3.11 5.62
C ARG A 82 -9.74 4.06 5.51
N GLU A 83 -10.97 3.53 5.61
CA GLU A 83 -12.14 4.38 5.79
C GLU A 83 -11.92 5.28 7.03
N LYS A 84 -12.17 6.58 6.88
CA LYS A 84 -12.22 7.47 8.03
C LYS A 84 -13.28 6.92 8.98
N ARG A 85 -12.84 6.47 10.15
CA ARG A 85 -13.74 6.11 11.25
C ARG A 85 -14.43 7.39 11.69
N ASP A 86 -15.64 7.64 11.18
CA ASP A 86 -16.45 8.78 11.61
C ASP A 86 -16.79 8.58 13.11
N PRO A 87 -16.27 9.42 14.02
CA PRO A 87 -16.53 9.30 15.44
C PRO A 87 -18.04 9.43 15.77
N ARG A 88 -18.85 10.02 14.89
CA ARG A 88 -20.31 10.15 15.06
C ARG A 88 -21.06 8.81 14.95
N LYS A 89 -20.51 7.81 14.23
CA LYS A 89 -21.16 6.48 14.08
C LYS A 89 -21.05 5.57 15.31
N LYS A 90 -20.25 5.93 16.33
CA LYS A 90 -20.11 5.12 17.55
C LYS A 90 -21.28 5.26 18.53
N GLN A 91 -21.95 6.41 18.56
CA GLN A 91 -22.96 6.70 19.60
C GLN A 91 -24.27 5.94 19.41
N VAL A 92 -24.54 5.41 18.22
CA VAL A 92 -25.77 4.67 17.89
C VAL A 92 -25.69 3.19 18.29
N ARG A 93 -24.48 2.63 18.48
CA ARG A 93 -24.30 1.21 18.78
C ARG A 93 -24.19 0.86 20.27
N SER A 94 -24.07 1.84 21.18
CA SER A 94 -23.99 1.58 22.62
C SER A 94 -25.32 1.74 23.38
N LYS A 95 -26.46 1.81 22.67
CA LYS A 95 -27.81 1.94 23.27
C LYS A 95 -28.74 0.78 22.87
N ARG A 96 -28.22 -0.44 22.72
CA ARG A 96 -29.03 -1.66 22.61
C ARG A 96 -28.64 -2.62 23.70
#